data_AF-A0A9D8HQL7-F1
#
_entry.id   AF-A0A9D8HQL7-F1
#
_cell.length_a   1.000
_cell.length_b   1.000
_cell.length_c   1.000
_cell.angle_alpha   90.00
_cell.angle_beta   90.00
_cell.angle_gamma   90.00
#
_symmetry.space_group_name_H-M   'P 1'
#
loop_
_entity.id
_entity.type
_entity.pdbx_description
1 polymer ?
#
loop_
_entity_poly.entity_id
_entity_poly.type
_entity_poly.pdbx_seq_one_letter_code
_entity_poly.pdbx_strand_id
1 'polypeptide(L)' 'MFGKKTIEDVELGGKRVLVRVDYNVPLDTNLNVTDNARIKLSLPTLNYLIS' A
#
# COMPACT_ATOMS: atom_id res chain seq x y z
N MET A 1 23.39 -5.99 7.42
CA MET A 1 22.60 -6.23 6.18
C MET A 1 21.20 -6.61 6.60
N PHE A 2 20.16 -5.95 6.07
CA PHE A 2 18.77 -6.26 6.44
C PHE A 2 18.39 -7.66 5.94
N GLY A 3 18.08 -8.58 6.84
CA GLY A 3 17.71 -9.97 6.50
C GLY A 3 16.24 -10.15 6.13
N LYS A 4 15.59 -9.14 5.55
CA LYS A 4 14.17 -9.21 5.17
C LYS A 4 14.04 -9.43 3.67
N LYS A 5 13.10 -10.29 3.28
CA LYS A 5 12.62 -10.37 1.89
C LYS A 5 11.76 -9.16 1.56
N THR A 6 11.92 -8.66 0.36
CA THR A 6 11.12 -7.58 -0.24
C THR A 6 10.08 -8.17 -1.18
N ILE A 7 9.21 -7.30 -1.72
CA ILE A 7 8.19 -7.71 -2.70
C ILE A 7 8.80 -8.16 -4.03
N GLU A 8 10.05 -7.76 -4.31
CA GLU A 8 10.78 -8.12 -5.53
C GLU A 8 11.45 -9.50 -5.41
N ASP A 9 11.57 -10.05 -4.19
CA ASP A 9 12.23 -11.33 -3.91
C ASP A 9 11.29 -12.55 -3.99
N VAL A 10 10.03 -12.36 -4.39
CA VAL A 10 8.98 -13.38 -4.32
C VAL A 10 8.10 -13.38 -5.57
N GLU A 11 7.73 -14.57 -6.06
CA GLU A 11 6.72 -14.68 -7.11
C GLU A 11 5.30 -14.48 -6.55
N LEU A 12 4.58 -13.48 -7.07
CA LEU A 12 3.25 -13.09 -6.60
C LEU A 12 2.16 -13.25 -7.68
N GLY A 13 2.53 -13.53 -8.93
CA GLY A 13 1.59 -13.71 -10.04
C GLY A 13 0.51 -14.76 -9.75
N GLY A 14 -0.76 -14.38 -9.99
CA GLY A 14 -1.93 -15.25 -9.75
C GLY A 14 -2.22 -15.57 -8.28
N LYS A 15 -1.49 -14.97 -7.32
CA LYS A 15 -1.72 -15.18 -5.88
C LYS A 15 -2.64 -14.12 -5.32
N ARG A 16 -3.35 -14.48 -4.24
CA ARG A 16 -4.05 -13.52 -3.38
C ARG A 16 -3.07 -12.95 -2.37
N VAL A 17 -2.84 -11.64 -2.43
CA VAL A 17 -1.86 -10.95 -1.56
C VAL A 17 -2.60 -10.09 -0.54
N LEU A 18 -2.30 -10.30 0.75
CA LEU A 18 -2.77 -9.45 1.84
C LEU A 18 -1.74 -8.33 2.07
N VAL A 19 -2.13 -7.09 1.80
CA VAL A 19 -1.25 -5.92 1.96
C VAL A 19 -1.69 -5.12 3.17
N ARG A 20 -0.78 -4.94 4.15
CA ARG A 20 -1.01 -4.02 5.26
C ARG A 20 -0.62 -2.60 4.84
N VAL A 21 -1.61 -1.71 4.81
CA VAL A 21 -1.43 -0.30 4.46
C VAL A 21 -1.64 0.61 5.67
N ASP A 22 -1.08 1.81 5.61
CA ASP A 22 -1.31 2.89 6.57
C ASP A 22 -2.23 3.94 5.96
N TYR A 23 -3.54 3.80 6.20
CA TYR A 23 -4.56 4.76 5.76
C TYR A 23 -5.12 5.58 6.92
N ASN A 24 -4.31 5.85 7.94
CA ASN A 24 -4.68 6.77 9.00
C ASN A 24 -4.58 8.23 8.49
N VAL A 25 -5.61 8.67 7.76
CA VAL A 25 -5.69 9.98 7.12
C VAL A 25 -6.63 10.93 7.87
N PRO A 26 -6.37 12.25 7.87
CA PRO A 26 -7.29 13.22 8.44
C PRO A 26 -8.58 13.30 7.62
N LEU A 27 -9.70 13.46 8.32
CA LEU A 27 -11.03 13.62 7.75
C LEU A 27 -11.63 14.96 8.18
N ASP A 28 -12.48 15.55 7.33
CA ASP A 28 -13.32 16.69 7.72
C ASP A 28 -14.58 16.23 8.49
N THR A 29 -15.43 17.18 8.88
CA THR A 29 -16.68 16.91 9.60
C THR A 29 -17.69 16.08 8.80
N ASN A 30 -17.57 16.04 7.48
CA ASN A 30 -18.40 15.26 6.58
C ASN A 30 -17.74 13.92 6.19
N LEU A 31 -16.64 13.54 6.88
CA LEU A 31 -15.86 12.33 6.65
C LEU A 31 -15.15 12.29 5.28
N ASN A 32 -14.93 13.44 4.63
CA ASN A 32 -14.09 13.50 3.44
C ASN A 32 -12.62 13.52 3.84
N VAL A 33 -11.79 12.84 3.05
CA VAL A 33 -10.33 12.89 3.20
C VAL A 33 -9.83 14.28 2.85
N THR A 34 -9.15 14.94 3.79
CA THR A 34 -8.59 16.29 3.59
C THR A 34 -7.14 16.27 3.13
N ASP A 35 -6.41 15.19 3.43
CA ASP A 35 -5.07 14.92 2.92
C ASP A 35 -4.92 13.43 2.58
N ASN A 36 -4.56 13.15 1.33
CA ASN A 36 -4.42 11.80 0.79
C ASN A 36 -2.96 11.35 0.59
N ALA A 37 -1.98 12.06 1.14
CA ALA A 37 -0.57 11.72 0.97
C ALA A 37 -0.25 10.26 1.33
N ARG A 38 -0.76 9.76 2.48
CA ARG A 38 -0.55 8.36 2.91
C ARG A 38 -1.13 7.33 1.94
N ILE A 39 -2.30 7.62 1.36
CA ILE A 39 -2.92 6.76 0.36
C ILE A 39 -2.09 6.75 -0.92
N LYS A 40 -1.62 7.92 -1.39
CA LYS A 40 -0.78 8.02 -2.59
C LYS A 40 0.54 7.28 -2.44
N LEU A 41 1.13 7.30 -1.24
CA LEU A 41 2.41 6.63 -0.96
C LEU A 41 2.32 5.09 -1.05
N SER A 42 1.15 4.48 -0.89
CA SER A 42 1.00 3.02 -1.07
C SER A 42 0.78 2.60 -2.51
N LEU A 43 0.43 3.52 -3.42
CA LEU A 43 0.11 3.20 -4.81
C LEU A 43 1.23 2.48 -5.57
N PRO A 44 2.53 2.81 -5.42
CA PRO A 44 3.59 2.09 -6.11
C PRO A 44 3.59 0.59 -5.79
N THR A 45 3.43 0.23 -4.52
CA THR A 45 3.36 -1.17 -4.10
C THR A 45 2.10 -1.85 -4.62
N LEU A 46 0.94 -1.18 -4.57
CA LEU A 46 -0.31 -1.77 -5.08
C LEU A 46 -0.24 -1.98 -6.60
N ASN A 47 0.27 -1.00 -7.35
CA ASN A 47 0.43 -1.09 -8.80
C ASN A 47 1.36 -2.23 -9.20
N TYR A 48 2.45 -2.44 -8.46
CA TYR A 48 3.37 -3.57 -8.68
C TYR A 48 2.68 -4.93 -8.48
N LEU A 49 1.73 -5.04 -7.55
CA LEU A 49 1.07 -6.30 -7.20
C LEU A 49 -0.08 -6.68 -8.15
N ILE A 50 -0.67 -5.70 -8.83
CA ILE A 50 -1.84 -5.91 -9.70
C ILE A 50 -1.49 -5.93 -11.20
N SER A 51 -0.30 -5.47 -11.58
CA SER A 51 0.23 -5.58 -12.94
C SER A 51 0.65 -7.01 -13.28
#